data_AF-A0A5S3UL84-F1
#
_entry.id   AF-A0A5S3UL84-F1
#
_cell.length_a   1.000
_cell.length_b   1.000
_cell.length_c   1.000
_cell.angle_alpha   90.00
_cell.angle_beta   90.00
_cell.angle_gamma   90.00
#
_symmetry.space_group_name_H-M   'P 1'
#
loop_
_entity.id
_entity.type
_entity.pdbx_description
1 polymer ?
#
loop_
_entity_poly.entity_id
_entity_poly.type
_entity_poly.pdbx_seq_one_letter_code
_entity_poly.pdbx_strand_id
1 'polypeptide(L)' 'MAYKLKTHRGAAKRFKKTASGGFKRKQAHLRHILTKKTSKRKLHLRPKMMVHKNDHGLVSRMLPFA' A
#
# COMPACT_ATOMS: atom_id res chain seq x y z
N MET A 1 6.42 -31.58 -11.33
CA MET A 1 6.67 -30.15 -11.02
C MET A 1 5.37 -29.52 -10.55
N ALA A 2 5.22 -29.26 -9.26
CA ALA A 2 4.00 -28.65 -8.71
C ALA A 2 3.96 -27.14 -9.01
N TYR A 3 2.77 -26.59 -9.24
CA TYR A 3 2.59 -25.15 -9.42
C TYR A 3 2.92 -24.40 -8.11
N LYS A 4 3.91 -23.50 -8.17
CA LYS A 4 4.26 -22.62 -7.05
C LYS A 4 3.53 -21.28 -7.20
N LEU A 5 2.89 -20.83 -6.13
CA LEU A 5 2.33 -19.48 -6.06
C LEU A 5 3.42 -18.43 -6.35
N LYS A 6 3.05 -17.38 -7.08
CA LYS A 6 3.96 -16.27 -7.42
C LYS A 6 3.48 -14.98 -6.74
N THR A 7 4.43 -14.20 -6.27
CA THR A 7 4.14 -12.86 -5.73
C THR A 7 3.76 -11.90 -6.85
N HIS A 8 2.66 -11.18 -6.69
CA HIS A 8 2.30 -10.11 -7.61
C HIS A 8 3.27 -8.92 -7.45
N ARG A 9 4.23 -8.80 -8.37
CA ARG A 9 5.32 -7.80 -8.28
C ARG A 9 4.79 -6.35 -8.21
N GLY A 10 3.67 -6.05 -8.87
CA GLY A 10 3.04 -4.74 -8.80
C GLY A 10 2.52 -4.39 -7.40
N ALA A 11 2.00 -5.38 -6.68
CA ALA A 11 1.53 -5.21 -5.30
C ALA A 11 2.71 -5.08 -4.34
N ALA A 12 3.76 -5.90 -4.53
CA ALA A 12 4.95 -5.89 -3.68
C ALA A 12 5.70 -4.55 -3.69
N LYS A 13 5.64 -3.81 -4.81
CA LYS A 13 6.20 -2.45 -4.91
C LYS A 13 5.39 -1.38 -4.14
N ARG A 14 4.12 -1.65 -3.82
CA ARG A 14 3.16 -0.66 -3.29
C ARG A 14 2.81 -0.90 -1.82
N PHE A 15 2.78 -2.16 -1.39
CA PHE A 15 2.45 -2.58 -0.03
C PHE A 15 3.67 -3.19 0.66
N LYS A 16 3.87 -2.86 1.94
CA LYS A 16 4.93 -3.46 2.76
C LYS A 16 4.32 -4.01 4.04
N LYS A 17 4.63 -5.26 4.38
CA LYS A 17 4.19 -5.90 5.64
C LYS A 17 4.89 -5.27 6.85
N THR A 18 4.17 -5.15 7.94
CA THR A 18 4.69 -4.74 9.25
C THR A 18 4.92 -5.97 10.13
N ALA A 19 5.78 -5.86 11.15
CA ALA A 19 6.01 -6.94 12.09
C ALA A 19 4.71 -7.42 12.79
N SER A 20 3.76 -6.50 12.99
CA SER A 20 2.43 -6.79 13.55
C SER A 20 1.44 -7.49 12.60
N GLY A 21 1.87 -7.87 11.39
CA GLY A 21 1.02 -8.58 10.42
C GLY A 21 0.12 -7.70 9.54
N GLY A 22 0.18 -6.37 9.69
CA GLY A 22 -0.52 -5.42 8.84
C GLY A 22 0.24 -5.03 7.57
N PHE A 23 -0.41 -4.31 6.66
CA PHE A 23 0.23 -3.72 5.48
C PHE A 23 0.25 -2.18 5.51
N LYS A 24 1.42 -1.58 5.25
CA LYS A 24 1.60 -0.14 5.06
C LYS A 24 1.52 0.22 3.57
N ARG A 25 0.90 1.37 3.26
CA ARG A 25 0.83 1.98 1.92
C ARG A 25 1.12 3.49 1.96
N LYS A 26 1.50 4.05 0.81
CA LYS A 26 1.52 5.51 0.61
C LYS A 26 0.11 6.01 0.26
N GLN A 27 -0.21 7.24 0.62
CA GLN A 27 -1.45 7.90 0.19
C GLN A 27 -1.33 8.45 -1.24
N ALA A 28 -2.46 8.53 -1.94
CA ALA A 28 -2.54 9.04 -3.30
C ALA A 28 -2.60 10.60 -3.34
N HIS A 29 -2.64 11.17 -4.54
CA HIS A 29 -2.86 12.62 -4.79
C HIS A 29 -1.74 13.58 -4.39
N LEU A 30 -0.51 13.09 -4.20
CA LEU A 30 0.68 13.90 -3.90
C LEU A 30 1.73 13.84 -5.03
N ARG A 31 1.32 13.95 -6.29
CA ARG A 31 2.22 13.93 -7.47
C ARG A 31 2.07 15.14 -8.38
N HIS A 32 0.84 15.49 -8.75
CA HIS A 32 0.51 16.63 -9.61
C HIS A 32 -0.65 17.46 -9.03
N ILE A 33 -0.83 18.69 -9.54
CA ILE A 33 -1.82 19.67 -9.07
C ILE A 33 -1.69 19.89 -7.55
N LEU A 34 -0.48 20.29 -7.13
CA LEU A 34 -0.16 20.56 -5.73
C LEU A 34 -0.37 22.03 -5.36
N THR A 35 -0.44 22.91 -6.35
CA THR A 35 -0.69 24.35 -6.21
C THR A 35 -2.08 24.62 -5.70
N LYS A 36 -3.10 23.91 -6.24
CA LYS A 36 -4.51 24.01 -5.81
C LYS A 36 -4.80 23.33 -4.46
N LYS A 37 -3.83 22.65 -3.85
CA LYS A 37 -4.01 21.96 -2.56
C LYS A 37 -3.45 22.80 -1.42
N THR A 38 -4.24 22.97 -0.37
CA THR A 38 -3.79 23.62 0.87
C THR A 38 -2.57 22.91 1.47
N SER A 39 -1.72 23.67 2.18
CA SER A 39 -0.55 23.10 2.86
C SER A 39 -0.94 22.01 3.86
N LYS A 40 -2.06 22.20 4.59
CA LYS A 40 -2.63 21.19 5.50
C LYS A 40 -2.98 19.89 4.77
N ARG A 41 -3.63 19.96 3.59
CA ARG A 41 -3.96 18.77 2.80
C ARG A 41 -2.71 18.03 2.35
N LYS A 42 -1.68 18.74 1.87
CA LYS A 42 -0.40 18.14 1.47
C LYS A 42 0.29 17.46 2.65
N LEU A 43 0.28 18.09 3.84
CA LEU A 43 0.86 17.52 5.07
C LEU A 43 0.20 16.19 5.44
N HIS A 44 -1.14 16.12 5.42
CA HIS A 44 -1.89 14.90 5.76
C HIS A 44 -1.67 13.75 4.75
N LEU A 45 -1.32 14.05 3.50
CA LEU A 45 -1.05 13.06 2.45
C LEU A 45 0.40 12.52 2.46
N ARG A 46 1.33 13.15 3.18
CA ARG A 46 2.73 12.71 3.30
C ARG A 46 2.93 11.38 4.04
N PRO A 47 2.31 11.14 5.22
CA PRO A 47 2.60 9.92 5.99
C PRO A 47 2.09 8.65 5.30
N LYS A 48 2.81 7.56 5.53
CA LYS A 48 2.36 6.21 5.18
C LYS A 48 1.25 5.80 6.15
N MET A 49 0.21 5.18 5.60
CA MET A 49 -0.96 4.74 6.37
C MET A 49 -1.14 3.23 6.25
N MET A 50 -1.82 2.64 7.22
CA MET A 50 -2.20 1.24 7.13
C MET A 50 -3.28 1.02 6.06
N VAL A 51 -3.28 -0.17 5.47
CA VAL A 51 -4.37 -0.64 4.62
C VAL A 51 -5.62 -0.85 5.45
N HIS A 52 -6.79 -0.56 4.88
CA HIS A 52 -8.07 -0.77 5.57
C HIS A 52 -8.31 -2.27 5.79
N LYS A 53 -9.03 -2.63 6.86
CA LYS A 53 -9.26 -4.03 7.24
C LYS A 53 -9.90 -4.84 6.11
N ASN A 54 -10.86 -4.25 5.39
CA ASN A 54 -11.57 -4.90 4.29
C ASN A 54 -10.66 -5.29 3.11
N ASP A 55 -9.61 -4.51 2.85
CA ASP A 55 -8.69 -4.76 1.72
C ASP A 55 -7.58 -5.75 2.09
N HIS A 56 -7.44 -6.11 3.37
CA HIS A 56 -6.32 -6.90 3.87
C HIS A 56 -6.27 -8.29 3.24
N GLY A 57 -7.43 -8.94 3.08
CA GLY A 57 -7.54 -10.25 2.44
C GLY A 57 -7.12 -10.21 0.97
N LEU A 58 -7.43 -9.14 0.24
CA LEU A 58 -7.03 -8.96 -1.15
C LEU A 58 -5.52 -8.79 -1.28
N VAL A 59 -4.91 -7.96 -0.42
CA VAL A 59 -3.46 -7.72 -0.42
C VAL A 59 -2.68 -8.97 -0.05
N SER A 60 -3.15 -9.74 0.94
CA SER A 60 -2.52 -10.99 1.36
C SER A 60 -2.51 -12.04 0.24
N ARG A 61 -3.61 -12.21 -0.50
CA ARG A 61 -3.68 -13.13 -1.65
C ARG A 61 -2.67 -12.78 -2.74
N MET A 62 -2.41 -11.48 -2.96
CA MET A 62 -1.42 -11.01 -3.94
C MET A 62 0.03 -11.20 -3.47
N LEU A 63 0.25 -11.34 -2.17
CA LEU A 63 1.56 -11.39 -1.53
C LEU A 63 1.71 -12.65 -0.64
N PRO A 64 1.70 -13.86 -1.24
CA PRO A 64 1.66 -15.12 -0.50
C PRO A 64 2.89 -15.40 0.37
N PHE A 65 4.03 -14.73 0.09
CA PHE A 65 5.29 -14.89 0.84
C PHE A 65 5.70 -13.62 1.60
N ALA A 66 4.80 -12.64 1.74
CA ALA A 66 5.10 -11.43 2.49
C ALA A 66 4.91 -11.64 3.98
#